data_AF-A0A0W0V820-F1
#
_entry.id   AF-A0A0W0V820-F1
#
_cell.length_a   1.000
_cell.length_b   1.000
_cell.length_c   1.000
_cell.angle_alpha   90.00
_cell.angle_beta   90.00
_cell.angle_gamma   90.00
#
_symmetry.space_group_name_H-M   'P 1'
#
loop_
_entity.id
_entity.type
_entity.pdbx_description
1 polymer ?
#
loop_
_entity_poly.entity_id
_entity_poly.type
_entity_poly.pdbx_seq_one_letter_code
_entity_poly.pdbx_strand_id
1 'polypeptide(L)'
;MKTVIQPSASVSNEVAWKALKNLIERFHFSKEEALTLMGNMPASSYYKGISKHDGNLTRDEKERISLLLGIYKDLRILFVDSNQAMSWIDRENSLPPFNGLTPRAYLMEGSLLRLAEVRRFLDFWRGY
;
A
#
# COMPACT_ATOMS: atom_id res chain seq x y z
N MET A 1 36.86 -16.20 -5.38
CA MET A 1 35.79 -15.84 -6.33
C MET A 1 34.96 -14.73 -5.68
N LYS A 2 35.09 -13.47 -6.12
CA LYS A 2 34.34 -12.35 -5.54
C LYS A 2 32.94 -12.35 -6.12
N THR A 3 31.94 -12.67 -5.30
CA THR A 3 30.52 -12.59 -5.69
C THR A 3 30.19 -11.12 -5.93
N VAL A 4 30.03 -10.74 -7.19
CA VAL A 4 29.46 -9.44 -7.56
C VAL A 4 27.98 -9.51 -7.19
N ILE A 5 27.61 -8.88 -6.07
CA ILE A 5 26.20 -8.64 -5.73
C ILE A 5 25.70 -7.67 -6.81
N GLN A 6 25.01 -8.18 -7.82
CA GLN A 6 24.22 -7.32 -8.68
C GLN A 6 23.21 -6.60 -7.79
N PRO A 7 23.12 -5.25 -7.83
CA PRO A 7 22.04 -4.58 -7.13
C PRO A 7 20.73 -5.15 -7.68
N SER A 8 19.92 -5.74 -6.80
CA SER A 8 18.55 -6.13 -7.13
C SER A 8 17.92 -4.97 -7.90
N ALA A 9 17.39 -5.21 -9.10
CA ALA A 9 16.88 -4.17 -9.98
C ALA A 9 16.05 -3.17 -9.18
N SER A 10 16.59 -1.98 -8.92
CA SER A 10 15.91 -1.01 -8.06
C SER A 10 14.69 -0.52 -8.82
N VAL A 11 13.49 -0.81 -8.31
CA VAL A 11 12.25 -0.32 -8.92
C VAL A 11 12.36 1.19 -9.12
N SER A 12 12.21 1.61 -10.38
CA SER A 12 12.25 3.02 -10.76
C SER A 12 11.20 3.82 -9.99
N ASN A 13 11.53 5.05 -9.59
CA ASN A 13 10.60 5.93 -8.89
C ASN A 13 9.34 6.18 -9.73
N GLU A 14 9.49 6.29 -11.05
CA GLU A 14 8.36 6.47 -11.98
C GLU A 14 7.35 5.31 -11.88
N VAL A 15 7.86 4.07 -11.84
CA VAL A 15 7.03 2.86 -11.73
C VAL A 15 6.32 2.81 -10.38
N ALA A 16 7.03 3.15 -9.31
CA ALA A 16 6.46 3.20 -7.96
C ALA A 16 5.36 4.28 -7.83
N TRP A 17 5.55 5.46 -8.43
CA TRP A 17 4.52 6.50 -8.48
C TRP A 17 3.28 6.06 -9.26
N LYS A 18 3.46 5.42 -10.42
CA LYS A 18 2.34 4.85 -11.20
C LYS A 18 1.57 3.81 -10.38
N ALA A 19 2.29 2.95 -9.66
CA ALA A 19 1.68 1.95 -8.78
C ALA A 19 0.84 2.61 -7.68
N LEU A 20 1.39 3.61 -6.98
CA LEU A 20 0.68 4.35 -5.94
C LEU A 20 -0.58 5.04 -6.50
N LYS A 21 -0.48 5.73 -7.64
CA LYS A 21 -1.62 6.37 -8.31
C LYS A 21 -2.76 5.37 -8.58
N ASN A 22 -2.42 4.21 -9.15
CA ASN A 22 -3.41 3.17 -9.44
C ASN A 22 -4.05 2.60 -8.16
N LEU A 23 -3.28 2.44 -7.08
CA LEU A 23 -3.81 1.95 -5.80
C LEU A 23 -4.79 2.94 -5.18
N ILE A 24 -4.45 4.24 -5.18
CA ILE A 24 -5.30 5.32 -4.69
C ILE A 24 -6.64 5.34 -5.44
N GLU A 25 -6.60 5.24 -6.77
CA GLU A 25 -7.79 5.22 -7.60
C GLU A 25 -8.67 3.99 -7.32
N ARG A 26 -8.06 2.80 -7.17
CA ARG A 26 -8.78 1.54 -6.97
C ARG A 26 -9.44 1.41 -5.60
N PHE A 27 -8.79 1.90 -4.55
CA PHE A 27 -9.33 1.89 -3.20
C PHE A 27 -10.13 3.15 -2.86
N HIS A 28 -10.21 4.10 -3.79
CA HIS A 28 -10.84 5.41 -3.56
C HIS A 28 -10.26 6.11 -2.32
N PHE A 29 -8.93 6.14 -2.20
CA PHE A 29 -8.28 6.90 -1.15
C PHE A 29 -8.35 8.40 -1.46
N SER A 30 -8.70 9.19 -0.44
CA SER A 30 -8.55 10.65 -0.51
C SER A 30 -7.07 11.03 -0.58
N LYS A 31 -6.80 12.28 -0.96
CA LYS A 31 -5.44 12.81 -0.93
C LYS A 31 -4.85 12.71 0.48
N GLU A 32 -5.62 13.07 1.50
CA GLU A 32 -5.21 13.07 2.91
C GLU A 32 -4.88 11.66 3.39
N GLU A 33 -5.69 10.67 3.01
CA GLU A 33 -5.43 9.26 3.27
C GLU A 33 -4.14 8.82 2.58
N ALA A 34 -3.94 9.19 1.30
CA ALA A 34 -2.73 8.86 0.57
C ALA A 34 -1.46 9.45 1.20
N LEU A 35 -1.49 10.70 1.66
CA LEU A 35 -0.38 11.32 2.39
C LEU A 35 -0.09 10.57 3.70
N THR A 36 -1.14 10.18 4.42
CA THR A 36 -1.05 9.42 5.69
C THR A 36 -0.43 8.04 5.47
N LEU A 37 -0.92 7.30 4.47
CA LEU A 37 -0.37 5.99 4.07
C LEU A 37 1.10 6.09 3.69
N MET A 38 1.49 7.21 3.07
CA MET A 38 2.88 7.53 2.71
C MET A 38 3.70 8.15 3.86
N GLY A 39 3.25 8.03 5.11
CA GLY A 39 4.02 8.46 6.27
C GLY A 39 4.02 9.98 6.48
N ASN A 40 2.87 10.63 6.24
CA ASN A 40 2.71 12.08 6.27
C ASN A 40 3.62 12.81 5.28
N MET A 41 3.72 12.26 4.07
CA MET A 41 4.49 12.84 2.97
C MET A 41 4.10 14.32 2.73
N PRO A 42 5.05 15.21 2.40
CA PRO A 42 4.72 16.57 1.99
C PRO A 42 3.79 16.60 0.77
N ALA A 43 2.74 17.42 0.83
CA ALA A 43 1.74 17.51 -0.24
C ALA A 43 2.33 17.94 -1.59
N SER A 44 3.42 18.72 -1.60
CA SER A 44 4.14 19.14 -2.81
C SER A 44 4.83 17.96 -3.50
N SER A 45 5.51 17.10 -2.72
CA SER A 45 6.14 15.86 -3.21
C SER A 45 5.10 14.92 -3.79
N TYR A 46 4.00 14.71 -3.07
CA TYR A 46 2.88 13.90 -3.54
C TYR A 46 2.28 14.41 -4.84
N TYR A 47 2.00 15.72 -4.94
CA TYR A 47 1.43 16.31 -6.15
C TYR A 47 2.35 16.11 -7.36
N LYS A 48 3.65 16.36 -7.19
CA LYS A 48 4.65 16.13 -8.23
C LYS A 48 4.69 14.64 -8.65
N GLY A 49 4.68 13.74 -7.67
CA GLY A 49 4.69 12.29 -7.88
C GLY A 49 3.46 11.76 -8.61
N ILE A 50 2.25 12.11 -8.16
CA ILE A 50 1.00 11.62 -8.77
C ILE A 50 0.74 12.22 -10.16
N SER A 51 1.08 13.49 -10.38
CA SER A 51 0.80 14.16 -11.67
C SER A 51 1.86 13.86 -12.74
N LYS A 52 3.13 13.80 -12.36
CA LYS A 52 4.25 13.70 -13.31
C LYS A 52 5.03 12.38 -13.21
N HIS A 53 4.72 11.52 -12.23
CA HIS A 53 5.52 10.34 -11.90
C HIS A 53 6.99 10.68 -11.63
N ASP A 54 7.24 11.89 -11.13
CA ASP A 54 8.56 12.46 -10.88
C ASP A 54 8.70 12.79 -9.38
N GLY A 55 9.93 12.73 -8.89
CA GLY A 55 10.26 12.89 -7.48
C GLY A 55 10.94 11.65 -6.92
N ASN A 56 11.95 11.88 -6.09
CA ASN A 56 12.64 10.79 -5.42
C ASN A 56 11.77 10.23 -4.29
N LEU A 57 11.61 8.91 -4.31
CA LEU A 57 11.03 8.17 -3.20
C LEU A 57 12.16 7.67 -2.32
N THR A 58 12.01 7.91 -1.02
CA THR A 58 12.84 7.31 0.03
C THR A 58 12.62 5.79 0.09
N ARG A 59 13.50 5.10 0.82
CA ARG A 59 13.35 3.66 1.06
C ARG A 59 12.05 3.33 1.79
N ASP A 60 11.66 4.12 2.78
CA ASP A 60 10.43 3.94 3.56
C ASP A 60 9.19 4.09 2.68
N GLU A 61 9.14 5.11 1.82
CA GLU A 61 8.03 5.33 0.90
C GLU A 61 7.89 4.19 -0.11
N LYS A 62 9.00 3.64 -0.61
CA LYS A 62 8.96 2.44 -1.48
C LYS A 62 8.47 1.20 -0.74
N GLU A 63 8.86 1.03 0.52
CA GLU A 63 8.38 -0.07 1.37
C GLU A 63 6.86 0.02 1.57
N ARG A 64 6.34 1.23 1.86
CA ARG A 64 4.90 1.48 1.99
C ARG A 64 4.12 1.13 0.72
N ILE A 65 4.63 1.55 -0.45
CA ILE A 65 4.04 1.20 -1.75
C ILE A 65 4.07 -0.32 -1.96
N SER A 66 5.17 -0.99 -1.59
CA SER A 66 5.29 -2.45 -1.68
C SER A 66 4.23 -3.16 -0.83
N LEU A 67 4.02 -2.71 0.41
CA LEU A 67 2.99 -3.25 1.30
C LEU A 67 1.57 -3.05 0.74
N LEU A 68 1.28 -1.85 0.22
CA LEU A 68 -0.02 -1.55 -0.42
C LEU A 68 -0.27 -2.41 -1.66
N LEU A 69 0.74 -2.59 -2.52
CA LEU A 69 0.68 -3.49 -3.67
C LEU A 69 0.40 -4.93 -3.22
N GLY A 70 1.04 -5.33 -2.12
CA GLY A 70 0.78 -6.61 -1.50
C GLY A 70 -0.67 -6.76 -1.05
N ILE A 71 -1.20 -5.80 -0.27
CA ILE A 71 -2.60 -5.81 0.18
C ILE A 71 -3.54 -5.96 -1.02
N TYR A 72 -3.34 -5.16 -2.07
CA TYR A 72 -4.11 -5.26 -3.31
C TYR A 72 -4.02 -6.66 -3.93
N LYS A 73 -2.81 -7.21 -4.07
CA LYS A 73 -2.59 -8.53 -4.66
C LYS A 73 -3.35 -9.62 -3.89
N ASP A 74 -3.26 -9.64 -2.56
CA ASP A 74 -3.89 -10.69 -1.76
C ASP A 74 -5.41 -10.59 -1.84
N LEU A 75 -5.97 -9.38 -1.81
CA LEU A 75 -7.40 -9.16 -2.02
C LEU A 75 -7.84 -9.65 -3.41
N ARG A 76 -7.04 -9.44 -4.45
CA ARG A 76 -7.36 -9.96 -5.80
C ARG A 76 -7.26 -11.48 -5.91
N ILE A 77 -6.53 -12.14 -5.03
CA ILE A 77 -6.48 -13.61 -4.95
C ILE A 77 -7.68 -14.14 -4.15
N LEU A 78 -7.99 -13.50 -3.02
CA LEU A 78 -9.06 -13.92 -2.11
C LEU A 78 -10.46 -13.72 -2.69
N PHE A 79 -10.66 -12.68 -3.50
CA PHE A 79 -11.97 -12.32 -4.03
C PHE A 79 -11.99 -12.42 -5.56
N VAL A 80 -12.92 -13.24 -6.07
CA VAL A 80 -13.20 -13.34 -7.52
C VAL A 80 -13.68 -11.98 -8.04
N ASP A 81 -14.67 -11.39 -7.37
CA ASP A 81 -15.24 -10.09 -7.70
C ASP A 81 -14.30 -8.94 -7.26
N SER A 82 -13.92 -8.08 -8.21
CA SER A 82 -13.01 -6.97 -7.92
C SER A 82 -13.63 -5.88 -7.05
N ASN A 83 -14.93 -5.63 -7.18
CA ASN A 83 -15.63 -4.63 -6.37
C ASN A 83 -15.71 -5.10 -4.92
N GLN A 84 -15.93 -6.39 -4.70
CA GLN A 84 -15.84 -6.96 -3.35
C GLN A 84 -14.43 -6.86 -2.78
N ALA A 85 -13.40 -7.12 -3.60
CA ALA A 85 -12.01 -6.98 -3.20
C ALA A 85 -11.68 -5.55 -2.76
N MET A 86 -12.08 -4.54 -3.54
CA MET A 86 -11.75 -3.14 -3.26
C MET A 86 -12.58 -2.56 -2.11
N SER A 87 -13.85 -2.95 -1.97
CA SER A 87 -14.72 -2.54 -0.86
C SER A 87 -14.42 -3.24 0.46
N TRP A 88 -13.55 -4.26 0.49
CA TRP A 88 -13.24 -5.00 1.71
C TRP A 88 -12.65 -4.10 2.81
N ILE A 89 -11.84 -3.10 2.43
CA ILE A 89 -11.21 -2.19 3.40
C ILE A 89 -12.21 -1.32 4.16
N ASP A 90 -13.45 -1.22 3.67
CA ASP A 90 -14.52 -0.40 4.26
C ASP A 90 -15.44 -1.20 5.18
N ARG A 91 -15.24 -2.52 5.29
CA ARG A 91 -16.06 -3.41 6.11
C ARG A 91 -15.46 -3.52 7.51
N GLU A 92 -16.30 -3.44 8.53
CA GLU A 92 -15.87 -3.69 9.91
C GLU A 92 -15.31 -5.10 10.04
N ASN A 93 -14.23 -5.24 10.82
CA ASN A 93 -13.61 -6.53 11.08
C ASN A 93 -13.35 -6.69 12.58
N SER A 94 -14.04 -7.63 13.21
CA SER A 94 -13.90 -7.91 14.65
C SER A 94 -12.66 -8.74 14.99
N LEU A 95 -11.99 -9.34 14.00
CA LEU A 95 -10.79 -10.14 14.23
C LEU A 95 -9.58 -9.24 14.50
N PRO A 96 -8.59 -9.72 15.28
CA PRO A 96 -7.29 -9.08 15.33
C PRO A 96 -6.68 -9.01 13.90
N PRO A 97 -6.02 -7.88 13.56
CA PRO A 97 -5.66 -6.79 14.46
C PRO A 97 -6.68 -5.63 14.52
N PHE A 98 -7.78 -5.71 13.78
CA PHE A 98 -8.72 -4.60 13.57
C PHE A 98 -9.63 -4.32 14.78
N ASN A 99 -9.95 -5.36 15.56
CA ASN A 99 -10.68 -5.25 16.83
C ASN A 99 -11.98 -4.42 16.73
N GLY A 100 -12.74 -4.56 15.65
CA GLY A 100 -13.99 -3.86 15.39
C GLY A 100 -13.87 -2.66 14.45
N LEU A 101 -12.66 -2.20 14.15
CA LEU A 101 -12.44 -1.16 13.14
C LEU A 101 -12.55 -1.72 11.72
N THR A 102 -12.76 -0.82 10.75
CA THR A 102 -12.51 -1.13 9.35
C THR A 102 -11.01 -1.16 9.07
N PRO A 103 -10.53 -1.99 8.12
CA PRO A 103 -9.13 -1.95 7.69
C PRO A 103 -8.69 -0.55 7.22
N ARG A 104 -9.57 0.23 6.57
CA ARG A 104 -9.28 1.62 6.21
C ARG A 104 -8.98 2.46 7.45
N ALA A 105 -9.87 2.46 8.44
CA ALA A 105 -9.67 3.23 9.67
C ALA A 105 -8.39 2.81 10.40
N TYR A 106 -8.10 1.51 10.44
CA TYR A 106 -6.88 0.95 11.02
C TYR A 106 -5.60 1.44 10.31
N LEU A 107 -5.63 1.56 8.98
CA LEU A 107 -4.52 2.08 8.20
C LEU A 107 -4.27 3.59 8.42
N MET A 108 -5.30 4.35 8.81
CA MET A 108 -5.19 5.80 9.00
C MET A 108 -4.41 6.23 10.23
N GLU A 109 -3.96 5.29 11.08
CA GLU A 109 -2.92 5.59 12.07
C GLU A 109 -1.56 5.93 11.40
N GLY A 110 -1.38 5.66 10.10
CA GLY A 110 -0.24 6.12 9.29
C GLY A 110 1.09 5.40 9.52
N SER A 111 1.12 4.45 10.47
CA SER A 111 2.31 3.65 10.77
C SER A 111 2.58 2.59 9.71
N LEU A 112 3.87 2.41 9.35
CA LEU A 112 4.33 1.32 8.50
C LEU A 112 3.93 -0.05 9.06
N LEU A 113 3.90 -0.18 10.40
CA LEU A 113 3.50 -1.43 11.07
C LEU A 113 2.06 -1.80 10.73
N ARG A 114 1.14 -0.83 10.65
CA ARG A 114 -0.27 -1.09 10.32
C ARG A 114 -0.41 -1.65 8.92
N LEU A 115 0.31 -1.09 7.95
CA LEU A 115 0.38 -1.65 6.59
C LEU A 115 0.89 -3.10 6.61
N ALA A 116 1.95 -3.38 7.36
CA ALA A 116 2.53 -4.72 7.47
C ALA A 116 1.58 -5.71 8.14
N GLU A 117 0.81 -5.29 9.15
CA GLU A 117 -0.17 -6.13 9.84
C GLU A 117 -1.38 -6.45 8.97
N VAL A 118 -1.92 -5.48 8.22
CA VAL A 118 -2.99 -5.74 7.23
C VAL A 118 -2.51 -6.69 6.15
N ARG A 119 -1.29 -6.48 5.63
CA ARG A 119 -0.66 -7.39 4.68
C ARG A 119 -0.55 -8.80 5.25
N ARG A 120 -0.03 -8.96 6.48
CA ARG A 120 0.12 -10.25 7.14
C ARG A 120 -1.23 -10.96 7.36
N PHE A 121 -2.25 -10.19 7.76
CA PHE A 121 -3.60 -10.72 7.91
C PHE A 121 -4.11 -11.34 6.61
N LEU A 122 -4.02 -10.62 5.50
CA LEU A 122 -4.46 -11.12 4.19
C LEU A 122 -3.60 -12.29 3.68
N ASP A 123 -2.29 -12.21 3.91
CA ASP A 123 -1.33 -13.28 3.61
C ASP A 123 -1.71 -14.61 4.30
N PHE A 124 -2.17 -14.56 5.55
CA PHE A 124 -2.66 -15.74 6.27
C PHE A 124 -3.90 -16.34 5.59
N TRP A 125 -4.87 -15.51 5.22
CA TRP A 125 -6.12 -15.98 4.62
C TRP A 125 -5.94 -16.55 3.21
N ARG A 126 -4.99 -16.03 2.42
CA ARG A 126 -4.76 -16.56 1.06
C ARG A 126 -4.04 -17.91 1.05
N GLY A 127 -3.57 -18.41 2.20
CA GLY A 127 -2.77 -19.62 2.33
C GLY A 127 -1.29 -19.35 2.02
N TYR A 128 -0.54 -18.96 3.06
CA TYR A 128 0.86 -18.58 2.96
C TYR A 128 1.74 -19.65 2.30
#